data_AF-A0A959BJD4-F1
#
_entry.id   AF-A0A959BJD4-F1
#
_cell.length_a   1.000
_cell.length_b   1.000
_cell.length_c   1.000
_cell.angle_alpha   90.00
_cell.angle_beta   90.00
_cell.angle_gamma   90.00
#
_symmetry.space_group_name_H-M   'P 1'
#
loop_
_entity.id
_entity.type
_entity.pdbx_description
1 polymer ?
#
loop_
_entity_poly.entity_id
_entity_poly.type
_entity_poly.pdbx_seq_one_letter_code
_entity_poly.pdbx_strand_id
1 'polypeptide(L)'
;GYVFEYIELFRDTAAADTIPVALRIGTQPYLREVRLPVPVSFKKSKGFHLLLTLQVDYSKWFGDIDARLDSPEILTGKIVANLAQSFSVVAVALQGQ
;
A
#
# COMPACT_ATOMS: atom_id res chain seq x y z
N GLY A 1 10.03 -8.97 -4.19
CA GLY A 1 10.38 -7.56 -3.90
C GLY A 1 9.78 -7.19 -2.56
N TYR A 2 10.31 -6.16 -1.91
CA TYR A 2 9.75 -5.61 -0.68
C TYR A 2 9.35 -4.16 -0.94
N VAL A 3 8.20 -3.74 -0.41
CA VAL A 3 7.71 -2.36 -0.46
C VAL A 3 7.63 -1.87 0.98
N PHE A 4 8.14 -0.67 1.23
CA PHE A 4 8.11 -0.01 2.54
C PHE A 4 7.34 1.30 2.40
N GLU A 5 6.52 1.61 3.39
CA GLU A 5 5.61 2.75 3.36
C GLU A 5 5.71 3.57 4.63
N TYR A 6 5.77 4.89 4.48
CA TYR A 6 5.79 5.86 5.57
C TYR A 6 4.67 6.85 5.35
N ILE A 7 3.82 7.06 6.37
CA ILE A 7 2.62 7.89 6.27
C ILE A 7 2.63 8.92 7.40
N GLU A 8 2.51 10.19 7.03
CA GLU A 8 2.34 11.30 7.96
C GLU A 8 0.89 11.77 7.95
N LEU A 9 0.30 11.90 9.14
CA LEU A 9 -1.06 12.39 9.29
C LEU A 9 -1.06 13.76 9.97
N PHE A 10 -1.67 14.73 9.31
CA PHE A 10 -1.92 16.07 9.83
C PHE A 10 -3.38 16.13 10.27
N ARG A 11 -3.63 16.16 11.59
CA ARG A 11 -4.99 16.33 12.13
C ARG A 11 -5.22 17.82 12.35
N ASP A 12 -6.28 18.34 11.73
CA ASP A 12 -6.74 19.73 11.79
C ASP A 12 -5.79 20.74 11.11
N THR A 13 -6.16 21.25 9.93
CA THR A 13 -5.36 22.28 9.23
C THR A 13 -5.81 23.71 9.53
N ALA A 14 -6.78 23.89 10.45
CA ALA A 14 -7.34 25.20 10.76
C ALA A 14 -6.64 25.92 11.93
N ALA A 15 -5.87 25.20 12.74
CA ALA A 15 -5.06 25.78 13.82
C ALA A 15 -3.60 25.93 13.37
N ALA A 16 -2.99 27.10 13.61
CA ALA A 16 -1.62 27.41 13.20
C ALA A 16 -0.53 26.53 13.86
N ASP A 17 -0.89 25.71 14.85
CA ASP A 17 0.00 24.87 15.68
C ASP A 17 -0.49 23.41 15.78
N THR A 18 -0.68 22.74 14.64
CA THR A 18 -0.92 21.29 14.67
C THR A 18 0.37 20.50 14.58
N ILE A 19 0.74 19.89 15.70
CA ILE A 19 1.83 18.92 15.77
C ILE A 19 1.39 17.68 14.97
N PRO A 20 2.13 17.27 13.92
CA PRO A 20 1.78 16.10 13.14
C PRO A 20 1.87 14.82 13.98
N VAL A 21 0.93 13.90 13.77
CA VAL A 21 1.00 12.55 14.34
C VAL A 21 1.55 11.64 13.26
N ALA A 22 2.81 11.21 13.42
CA ALA A 22 3.44 10.28 12.49
C ALA A 22 2.90 8.85 12.69
N LEU A 23 2.33 8.25 11.64
CA LEU A 23 1.92 6.86 11.64
C LEU A 23 3.04 5.99 11.05
N ARG A 24 3.74 5.25 11.91
CA ARG A 24 4.87 4.39 11.51
C ARG A 24 4.40 3.00 11.06
N ILE A 25 3.85 2.95 9.85
CA ILE A 25 3.22 1.74 9.30
C ILE A 25 4.24 0.84 8.58
N GLY A 26 5.36 1.35 8.07
CA GLY A 26 6.42 0.55 7.42
C GLY A 26 7.30 -0.29 8.35
N THR A 27 6.81 -0.66 9.54
CA THR A 27 7.58 -1.44 10.53
C THR A 27 7.21 -2.93 10.48
N GLN A 28 8.10 -3.79 10.98
CA GLN A 28 7.94 -5.24 10.90
C GLN A 28 6.60 -5.80 11.43
N PRO A 29 5.98 -5.26 12.51
CA PRO A 29 4.66 -5.72 12.99
C PRO A 29 3.51 -5.52 11.97
N TYR A 30 3.65 -4.56 11.08
CA TYR A 30 2.63 -4.18 10.10
C TYR A 30 2.92 -4.69 8.70
N LEU A 31 3.99 -5.46 8.53
CA LEU A 31 4.28 -6.14 7.28
C LEU A 31 3.14 -7.10 6.93
N ARG A 32 2.69 -7.06 5.68
CA ARG A 32 1.66 -7.95 5.16
C ARG A 32 2.16 -8.65 3.91
N GLU A 33 1.95 -9.96 3.86
CA GLU A 33 2.14 -10.73 2.63
C GLU A 33 0.91 -10.51 1.75
N VAL A 34 1.12 -9.93 0.57
CA VAL A 34 0.06 -9.76 -0.43
C VAL A 34 0.32 -10.73 -1.58
N ARG A 35 -0.64 -11.63 -1.82
CA ARG A 35 -0.60 -12.58 -2.92
C ARG A 35 -1.41 -12.05 -4.08
N LEU A 36 -0.72 -11.58 -5.12
CA LEU A 36 -1.36 -11.04 -6.31
C LEU A 36 -1.43 -12.11 -7.40
N PRO A 37 -2.63 -12.45 -7.90
CA PRO A 37 -2.75 -13.36 -9.03
C PRO A 37 -2.12 -12.69 -10.27
N VAL A 38 -1.23 -13.43 -10.94
CA VAL A 38 -0.67 -13.01 -12.22
C VAL A 38 -1.58 -13.52 -13.34
N PRO A 39 -1.95 -12.67 -14.32
CA PRO A 39 -2.75 -13.13 -15.46
C PRO A 39 -2.07 -14.32 -16.16
N VAL A 40 -2.88 -15.38 -16.34
CA VAL A 40 -2.48 -16.79 -16.51
C VAL A 40 -1.73 -17.11 -17.80
N SER A 41 -1.57 -16.15 -18.71
CA SER A 41 -0.91 -16.35 -20.01
C SER A 41 0.60 -16.12 -19.98
N PHE A 42 1.18 -15.72 -18.85
CA PHE A 42 2.60 -15.38 -18.79
C PHE A 42 3.50 -16.63 -18.60
N LYS A 43 4.09 -17.13 -19.70
CA LYS A 43 5.21 -18.08 -19.63
C LYS A 43 6.52 -17.32 -19.43
N LYS A 44 7.16 -17.51 -18.26
CA LYS A 44 8.49 -16.98 -18.00
C LYS A 44 9.51 -17.64 -18.93
N SER A 45 9.93 -16.92 -19.97
CA SER A 45 11.07 -17.31 -20.79
C SER A 45 12.35 -17.23 -19.96
N LYS A 46 13.16 -18.30 -19.97
CA LYS A 46 14.47 -18.31 -19.29
C LYS A 46 15.36 -17.22 -19.90
N GLY A 47 16.12 -16.52 -19.06
CA GLY A 47 17.09 -15.50 -19.50
C GLY A 47 16.58 -14.05 -19.53
N PHE A 48 15.30 -13.80 -19.19
CA PHE A 48 14.72 -12.46 -19.21
C PHE A 48 14.23 -12.03 -17.81
N HIS A 49 14.34 -10.74 -17.52
CA HIS A 49 13.81 -10.15 -16.29
C HIS A 49 12.30 -9.91 -16.42
N LEU A 50 11.58 -10.07 -15.30
CA LEU A 50 10.15 -9.79 -15.22
C LEU A 50 9.93 -8.36 -14.75
N LEU A 51 9.18 -7.60 -15.53
CA LEU A 51 8.63 -6.32 -15.13
C LEU A 51 7.17 -6.53 -14.74
N LEU A 52 6.84 -6.15 -13.51
CA LEU A 52 5.47 -6.18 -12.98
C LEU A 52 4.98 -4.73 -12.85
N THR A 53 3.86 -4.42 -13.49
CA THR A 53 3.14 -3.16 -13.27
C THR A 53 2.02 -3.42 -12.29
N LEU A 54 2.12 -2.81 -11.11
CA LEU A 54 1.10 -2.84 -10.09
C LEU A 54 0.26 -1.57 -10.15
N GLN A 55 -1.05 -1.71 -9.96
CA GLN A 55 -1.94 -0.60 -9.68
C GLN A 55 -2.34 -0.63 -8.21
N VAL A 56 -2.39 0.56 -7.61
CA VAL A 56 -2.82 0.79 -6.24
C VAL A 56 -4.14 1.55 -6.27
N ASP A 57 -5.17 0.99 -5.66
CA ASP A 57 -6.47 1.63 -5.45
C ASP A 57 -6.50 2.28 -4.07
N TYR A 58 -6.18 3.57 -4.02
CA TYR A 58 -6.16 4.34 -2.78
C TYR A 58 -7.54 4.49 -2.12
N SER A 59 -8.63 4.38 -2.89
CA SER A 59 -9.98 4.44 -2.32
C SER A 59 -10.29 3.21 -1.49
N LYS A 60 -9.81 2.04 -1.91
CA LYS A 60 -9.88 0.80 -1.13
C LYS A 60 -8.89 0.80 0.01
N TRP A 61 -7.68 1.30 -0.22
CA TRP A 61 -6.64 1.29 0.78
C TRP A 61 -6.98 2.17 1.98
N PHE A 62 -7.45 3.39 1.72
CA PHE A 62 -7.84 4.34 2.76
C PHE A 62 -9.35 4.38 3.01
N GLY A 63 -10.08 3.35 2.54
CA GLY A 63 -11.52 3.22 2.74
C GLY A 63 -11.88 3.09 4.22
N ASP A 64 -13.03 3.65 4.60
CA ASP A 64 -13.61 3.59 5.95
C ASP A 64 -12.73 4.15 7.08
N ILE A 65 -11.73 4.95 6.73
CA ILE A 65 -10.90 5.71 7.67
C ILE A 65 -11.58 7.03 7.99
N ASP A 66 -11.74 7.34 9.27
CA ASP A 66 -12.09 8.67 9.75
C ASP A 66 -10.87 9.26 10.44
N ALA A 67 -10.07 10.05 9.70
CA ALA A 67 -8.87 10.69 10.22
C ALA A 67 -9.13 11.65 11.41
N ARG A 68 -10.38 12.12 11.57
CA ARG A 68 -10.80 13.01 12.66
C ARG A 68 -11.16 12.23 13.92
N LEU A 69 -11.87 11.11 13.77
CA LEU A 69 -12.43 10.36 14.90
C LEU A 69 -11.62 9.13 15.31
N ASP A 70 -10.97 8.45 14.37
CA ASP A 70 -10.20 7.25 14.66
C ASP A 70 -8.94 7.59 15.48
N SER A 71 -8.58 6.75 16.45
CA SER A 71 -7.28 6.85 17.13
C SER A 71 -6.13 6.44 16.18
N PRO A 72 -4.87 6.83 16.44
CA PRO A 72 -3.72 6.39 15.66
C PRO A 72 -3.62 4.87 15.49
N GLU A 73 -3.99 4.11 16.52
CA GLU A 73 -4.00 2.64 16.53
C GLU A 73 -5.10 2.10 15.60
N ILE A 74 -6.31 2.68 15.66
CA ILE A 74 -7.42 2.30 14.78
C ILE A 74 -7.08 2.62 13.33
N LEU A 75 -6.52 3.80 13.06
CA LEU A 75 -6.06 4.18 11.72
C LEU A 75 -5.02 3.22 11.18
N THR A 76 -4.00 2.92 11.98
CA THR A 76 -2.94 1.97 11.62
C THR A 76 -3.55 0.60 11.31
N GLY A 77 -4.47 0.11 12.15
CA GLY A 77 -5.17 -1.15 11.93
C GLY A 77 -5.94 -1.17 10.61
N LYS A 78 -6.72 -0.14 10.31
CA LYS A 78 -7.51 -0.01 9.08
C LYS A 78 -6.62 0.07 7.83
N ILE A 79 -5.61 0.94 7.83
CA ILE A 79 -4.66 1.11 6.70
C ILE A 79 -3.98 -0.22 6.38
N VAL A 80 -3.51 -0.93 7.41
CA VAL A 80 -2.81 -2.21 7.25
C VAL A 80 -3.77 -3.33 6.81
N ALA A 81 -5.00 -3.36 7.33
CA ALA A 81 -6.00 -4.36 6.94
C ALA A 81 -6.43 -4.19 5.48
N ASN A 82 -6.58 -2.95 5.02
CA ASN A 82 -7.01 -2.62 3.68
C ASN A 82 -5.91 -2.73 2.62
N LEU A 83 -4.65 -2.89 3.04
CA LEU A 83 -3.48 -2.96 2.16
C LEU A 83 -3.58 -4.11 1.15
N ALA A 84 -3.99 -5.31 1.58
CA ALA A 84 -3.93 -6.49 0.71
C ALA A 84 -4.90 -6.41 -0.50
N GLN A 85 -6.00 -5.69 -0.34
CA GLN A 85 -7.06 -5.54 -1.34
C GLN A 85 -6.90 -4.30 -2.23
N SER A 86 -5.90 -3.45 -1.96
CA SER A 86 -5.64 -2.24 -2.74
C SER A 86 -4.71 -2.46 -3.94
N PHE A 87 -3.96 -3.57 -3.97
CA PHE A 87 -3.05 -3.88 -5.07
C PHE A 87 -3.68 -4.80 -6.11
N SER A 88 -3.36 -4.55 -7.38
CA SER A 88 -3.65 -5.46 -8.49
C SER A 88 -2.50 -5.47 -9.49
N VAL A 89 -2.32 -6.60 -10.19
CA VAL A 89 -1.35 -6.69 -11.29
C VAL A 89 -2.06 -6.25 -12.57
N VAL A 90 -1.53 -5.21 -13.21
CA VAL A 90 -2.07 -4.68 -14.47
C VAL A 90 -1.34 -5.27 -15.67
N ALA A 91 -0.03 -5.42 -15.57
CA ALA A 91 0.77 -5.94 -16.66
C ALA A 91 1.96 -6.75 -16.14
N VAL A 92 2.35 -7.73 -16.95
CA VAL A 92 3.59 -8.48 -16.80
C VAL A 92 4.31 -8.43 -18.13
N ALA A 93 5.53 -7.91 -18.15
CA ALA A 93 6.36 -7.78 -19.33
C ALA A 93 7.74 -8.43 -19.12
N LEU A 94 8.39 -8.79 -20.22
CA LEU A 94 9.79 -9.19 -20.24
C LEU A 94 10.63 -7.95 -20.50
N GLN A 95 11.62 -7.66 -19.65
CA GLN A 95 12.57 -6.59 -19.91
C GLN A 95 13.62 -7.11 -20.91
N GLY A 96 13.73 -6.46 -22.08
CA GLY A 96 14.67 -6.83 -23.16
C GLY A 96 14.04 -7.27 -24.49
N GLN A 97 12.76 -6.95 -24.72
CA GLN A 97 12.11 -6.99 -26.04
C GLN A 97 11.83 -5.59 -26.56
#